data_AF-A0A646KTT9-F1
#
_entry.id   AF-A0A646KTT9-F1
#
_cell.length_a   1.000
_cell.length_b   1.000
_cell.length_c   1.000
_cell.angle_alpha   90.00
_cell.angle_beta   90.00
_cell.angle_gamma   90.00
#
_symmetry.space_group_name_H-M   'P 1'
#
loop_
_entity.id
_entity.type
_entity.pdbx_description
1 polymer ?
#
loop_
_entity_poly.entity_id
_entity_poly.type
_entity_poly.pdbx_seq_one_letter_code
_entity_poly.pdbx_strand_id
1 'polypeptide(L)'
;MSTPDNPVQVTTLANLAQILPYLLGHYPDDSIALHAPGPNFHDGPSMTCPLPEDPDEWQATARTAARQFAAHARAQGHNPDQGVIIYLCREPRPDQTPWDTAALLAPVADWLTTALHEHRATVLQTIGLVANRWWAYECPTEGCCEGEPLPSRDDPASVAAQMERRGHTPGPRTRDIVKEFRAADAAPGFLGDLDAAASRFNTITATSAGRDATLTTTHAQIDAAMSQFRAGATDLNRTLTTQLIVGLQDHGAVEAGMAHADDEDLPHARRLWAYLARHCPEPFTHEAVPALTLYAFVAWRQGDLIAARLALHDAINTNPDYELATGIYLATIDGEDPREFLTAVRESRDHHITHVHHAVHVTSEYRPLTDSTADSYREALDAATTDHATRISTDDGRLLARYRTIDIVGGALADFRSGPPQLMDEVAAHIILGLQDRETRDAAMSTGDEDDLRTERQLWGYLARRCVPPHTDKTPPLLTLLGWVAWRQGDTVTASHAFSDALDIDPGYLLADLLLDGVRGERDPAPVLATYREAAQRFAAGRADLDNL
;
A
#
# COMPACT_ATOMS: atom_id res chain seq x y z
N MET A 1 15.65 -28.86 46.74
CA MET A 1 15.10 -30.03 46.04
C MET A 1 13.92 -29.54 45.22
N SER A 2 14.16 -29.16 43.96
CA SER A 2 13.08 -28.85 43.03
C SER A 2 12.28 -30.13 42.82
N THR A 3 11.00 -30.10 43.18
CA THR A 3 10.05 -31.16 42.81
C THR A 3 10.19 -31.44 41.30
N PRO A 4 10.28 -32.71 40.86
CA PRO A 4 10.28 -33.00 39.43
C PRO A 4 9.00 -32.40 38.85
N ASP A 5 9.18 -31.58 37.82
CA ASP A 5 8.08 -30.94 37.10
C ASP A 5 7.22 -32.05 36.50
N ASN A 6 6.13 -32.41 37.17
CA ASN A 6 5.29 -33.52 36.76
C ASN A 6 4.70 -33.14 35.39
N PRO A 7 4.79 -33.95 34.31
CA PRO A 7 4.21 -33.57 33.02
C PRO A 7 2.69 -33.39 33.14
N VAL A 8 2.12 -32.41 32.41
CA VAL A 8 0.66 -32.23 32.33
C VAL A 8 0.05 -33.50 31.76
N GLN A 9 -0.92 -34.06 32.48
CA GLN A 9 -1.55 -35.32 32.12
C GLN A 9 -2.80 -35.06 31.27
N VAL A 10 -2.80 -35.57 30.04
CA VAL A 10 -3.95 -35.58 29.13
C VAL A 10 -4.39 -37.04 28.97
N THR A 11 -5.29 -37.49 29.84
CA THR A 11 -5.64 -38.92 29.96
C THR A 11 -7.06 -39.23 29.50
N THR A 12 -7.85 -38.22 29.15
CA THR A 12 -9.26 -38.36 28.72
C THR A 12 -9.53 -37.49 27.49
N LEU A 13 -10.58 -37.82 26.72
CA LEU A 13 -11.03 -36.99 25.60
C LEU A 13 -11.45 -35.58 26.04
N ALA A 14 -12.02 -35.45 27.24
CA ALA A 14 -12.34 -34.15 27.82
C ALA A 14 -11.08 -33.32 28.12
N ASN A 15 -9.98 -33.96 28.57
CA ASN A 15 -8.68 -33.28 28.70
C ASN A 15 -8.12 -32.89 27.33
N LEU A 16 -8.27 -33.75 26.33
CA LEU A 16 -7.83 -33.48 24.96
C LEU A 16 -8.57 -32.29 24.34
N ALA A 17 -9.87 -32.15 24.62
CA ALA A 17 -10.66 -30.99 24.24
C ALA A 17 -10.21 -29.72 24.98
N GLN A 18 -9.93 -29.82 26.28
CA GLN A 18 -9.56 -28.68 27.12
C GLN A 18 -8.14 -28.15 26.89
N ILE A 19 -7.21 -28.96 26.38
CA ILE A 19 -5.81 -28.55 26.20
C ILE A 19 -5.59 -27.62 24.99
N LEU A 20 -6.50 -27.60 24.02
CA LEU A 20 -6.34 -26.89 22.75
C LEU A 20 -5.85 -25.43 22.90
N PRO A 21 -6.42 -24.58 23.79
CA PRO A 21 -5.98 -23.19 23.89
C PRO A 21 -4.58 -23.01 24.46
N TYR A 22 -4.07 -24.01 25.19
CA TYR A 22 -2.71 -24.03 25.70
C TYR A 22 -1.72 -24.52 24.65
N LEU A 23 -2.15 -25.43 23.76
CA LEU A 23 -1.34 -25.87 22.61
C LEU A 23 -1.11 -24.72 21.61
N LEU A 24 -2.18 -23.97 21.33
CA LEU A 24 -2.16 -22.91 20.31
C LEU A 24 -1.75 -21.53 20.86
N GLY A 25 -1.77 -21.37 22.19
CA GLY A 25 -1.62 -20.06 22.83
C GLY A 25 -2.83 -19.13 22.64
N HIS A 26 -3.94 -19.62 22.08
CA HIS A 26 -5.24 -18.92 21.91
C HIS A 26 -6.38 -19.92 21.74
N TYR A 27 -7.62 -19.47 21.95
CA TYR A 27 -8.81 -20.25 21.59
C TYR A 27 -9.21 -19.91 20.14
N PRO A 28 -9.18 -20.89 19.20
CA PRO A 28 -9.45 -20.64 17.78
C PRO A 28 -10.96 -20.64 17.52
N ASP A 29 -11.62 -19.49 17.66
CA ASP A 29 -13.05 -19.37 17.36
C ASP A 29 -13.35 -19.62 15.89
N ASP A 30 -14.50 -20.26 15.65
CA ASP A 30 -15.07 -20.46 14.31
C ASP A 30 -14.01 -20.96 13.31
N SER A 31 -13.29 -22.02 13.69
CA SER A 31 -12.07 -22.50 13.02
C SER A 31 -11.91 -24.02 13.09
N ILE A 32 -11.19 -24.57 12.13
CA ILE A 32 -10.57 -25.90 12.16
C ILE A 32 -9.18 -25.75 12.77
N ALA A 33 -8.84 -26.59 13.75
CA ALA A 33 -7.46 -26.73 14.22
C ALA A 33 -6.97 -28.17 14.06
N LEU A 34 -5.76 -28.33 13.54
CA LEU A 34 -5.12 -29.61 13.28
C LEU A 34 -3.83 -29.68 14.08
N HIS A 35 -3.61 -30.80 14.76
CA HIS A 35 -2.42 -31.02 15.58
C HIS A 35 -1.90 -32.43 15.37
N ALA A 36 -0.61 -32.58 15.08
CA ALA A 36 0.05 -33.87 15.00
C ALA A 36 0.93 -34.02 16.25
N PRO A 37 0.56 -34.87 17.22
CA PRO A 37 1.25 -34.92 18.52
C PRO A 37 2.70 -35.40 18.40
N GLY A 38 3.62 -34.67 19.05
CA GLY A 38 5.01 -35.11 19.20
C GLY A 38 5.19 -36.09 20.38
N PRO A 39 6.45 -36.50 20.66
CA PRO A 39 6.76 -37.37 21.81
C PRO A 39 6.26 -36.83 23.15
N ASN A 40 6.19 -35.51 23.32
CA ASN A 40 5.68 -34.85 24.52
C ASN A 40 4.25 -34.32 24.33
N PHE A 41 3.54 -34.82 23.33
CA PHE A 41 2.22 -34.37 22.86
C PHE A 41 2.26 -32.96 22.25
N HIS A 42 2.63 -31.93 23.00
CA HIS A 42 2.58 -30.53 22.60
C HIS A 42 3.66 -30.06 21.62
N ASP A 43 4.72 -30.83 21.42
CA ASP A 43 5.91 -30.48 20.65
C ASP A 43 5.78 -30.72 19.14
N GLY A 44 4.62 -31.18 18.69
CA GLY A 44 4.33 -31.42 17.28
C GLY A 44 3.65 -30.25 16.56
N PRO A 45 3.62 -30.27 15.22
CA PRO A 45 3.12 -29.16 14.41
C PRO A 45 1.60 -28.97 14.62
N SER A 46 1.19 -27.71 14.64
CA SER A 46 -0.22 -27.30 14.77
C SER A 46 -0.56 -26.25 13.72
N MET A 47 -1.78 -26.29 13.19
CA MET A 47 -2.28 -25.32 12.21
C MET A 47 -3.73 -24.98 12.50
N THR A 48 -4.09 -23.71 12.37
CA THR A 48 -5.47 -23.22 12.44
C THR A 48 -5.91 -22.71 11.07
N CYS A 49 -7.17 -22.96 10.72
CA CYS A 49 -7.79 -22.51 9.48
C CYS A 49 -9.20 -22.00 9.81
N PRO A 50 -9.53 -20.72 9.54
CA PRO A 50 -10.86 -20.18 9.78
C PRO A 50 -11.93 -20.96 9.01
N LEU A 51 -13.09 -21.16 9.62
CA LEU A 51 -14.28 -21.64 8.93
C LEU A 51 -14.99 -20.44 8.28
N PRO A 52 -15.25 -20.47 6.96
CA PRO A 52 -16.07 -19.46 6.31
C PRO A 52 -17.45 -19.34 6.96
N GLU A 53 -18.09 -18.16 6.83
CA GLU A 53 -19.46 -17.97 7.29
C GLU A 53 -20.44 -18.83 6.48
N ASP A 54 -20.21 -18.97 5.17
CA ASP A 54 -21.01 -19.79 4.27
C ASP A 54 -20.66 -21.29 4.39
N PRO A 55 -21.60 -22.15 4.84
CA PRO A 55 -21.39 -23.59 4.92
C PRO A 55 -21.07 -24.28 3.59
N ASP A 56 -21.48 -23.71 2.45
CA ASP A 56 -21.22 -24.29 1.13
C ASP A 56 -19.71 -24.33 0.80
N GLU A 57 -18.91 -23.48 1.44
CA GLU A 57 -17.46 -23.43 1.28
C GLU A 57 -16.69 -24.42 2.19
N TRP A 58 -17.36 -25.01 3.18
CA TRP A 58 -16.68 -25.78 4.23
C TRP A 58 -16.01 -27.05 3.70
N GLN A 59 -16.59 -27.71 2.70
CA GLN A 59 -15.98 -28.90 2.12
C GLN A 59 -14.66 -28.58 1.40
N ALA A 60 -14.62 -27.48 0.64
CA ALA A 60 -13.40 -27.02 -0.03
C ALA A 60 -12.34 -26.58 0.98
N THR A 61 -12.77 -25.89 2.04
CA THR A 61 -11.91 -25.47 3.16
C THR A 61 -11.29 -26.67 3.87
N ALA A 62 -12.09 -27.68 4.23
CA ALA A 62 -11.63 -28.91 4.86
C ALA A 62 -10.55 -29.63 4.03
N ARG A 63 -10.80 -29.81 2.73
CA ARG A 63 -9.82 -30.45 1.83
C ARG A 63 -8.51 -29.66 1.73
N THR A 64 -8.62 -28.34 1.67
CA THR A 64 -7.44 -27.45 1.60
C THR A 64 -6.64 -27.50 2.89
N ALA A 65 -7.31 -27.41 4.05
CA ALA A 65 -6.68 -27.50 5.36
C ALA A 65 -5.96 -28.85 5.56
N ALA A 66 -6.60 -29.96 5.21
CA ALA A 66 -5.98 -31.30 5.30
C ALA A 66 -4.70 -31.39 4.44
N ARG A 67 -4.77 -30.94 3.18
CA ARG A 67 -3.61 -30.92 2.26
C ARG A 67 -2.46 -30.07 2.79
N GLN A 68 -2.77 -28.84 3.21
CA GLN A 68 -1.79 -27.89 3.72
C GLN A 68 -1.13 -28.39 5.00
N PHE A 69 -1.93 -28.91 5.94
CA PHE A 69 -1.41 -29.46 7.18
C PHE A 69 -0.48 -30.65 6.95
N ALA A 70 -0.88 -31.60 6.08
CA ALA A 70 -0.06 -32.76 5.77
C ALA A 70 1.26 -32.39 5.08
N ALA A 71 1.29 -31.30 4.30
CA ALA A 71 2.53 -30.76 3.74
C ALA A 71 3.38 -30.06 4.82
N HIS A 72 2.76 -29.22 5.65
CA HIS A 72 3.40 -28.49 6.74
C HIS A 72 4.05 -29.44 7.77
N ALA A 73 3.32 -30.46 8.22
CA ALA A 73 3.84 -31.44 9.17
C ALA A 73 5.09 -32.16 8.63
N ARG A 74 5.09 -32.54 7.34
CA ARG A 74 6.26 -33.16 6.70
C ARG A 74 7.44 -32.21 6.57
N ALA A 75 7.20 -30.94 6.24
CA ALA A 75 8.24 -29.92 6.18
C ALA A 75 8.91 -29.72 7.54
N GLN A 76 8.14 -29.86 8.63
CA GLN A 76 8.63 -29.85 10.02
C GLN A 76 9.23 -31.21 10.48
N GLY A 77 9.44 -32.16 9.56
CA GLY A 77 10.04 -33.47 9.87
C GLY A 77 9.12 -34.44 10.61
N HIS A 78 7.83 -34.13 10.71
CA HIS A 78 6.83 -34.98 11.38
C HIS A 78 6.12 -35.88 10.36
N ASN A 79 5.92 -37.16 10.69
CA ASN A 79 5.20 -38.07 9.80
C ASN A 79 3.69 -38.07 10.16
N PRO A 80 2.80 -37.56 9.28
CA PRO A 80 1.36 -37.53 9.56
C PRO A 80 0.73 -38.92 9.81
N ASP A 81 1.38 -40.01 9.36
CA ASP A 81 0.94 -41.39 9.66
C ASP A 81 0.96 -41.70 11.17
N GLN A 82 1.78 -40.98 11.95
CA GLN A 82 1.89 -41.16 13.41
C GLN A 82 0.66 -40.66 14.16
N GLY A 83 -0.19 -39.86 13.52
CA GLY A 83 -1.45 -39.43 14.09
C GLY A 83 -1.72 -37.94 13.95
N VAL A 84 -2.96 -37.59 13.66
CA VAL A 84 -3.47 -36.22 13.61
C VAL A 84 -4.74 -36.13 14.44
N ILE A 85 -4.85 -35.09 15.23
CA ILE A 85 -6.03 -34.74 16.02
C ILE A 85 -6.70 -33.55 15.34
N ILE A 86 -8.01 -33.67 15.12
CA ILE A 86 -8.84 -32.65 14.50
C ILE A 86 -9.67 -31.97 15.59
N TYR A 87 -9.68 -30.65 15.60
CA TYR A 87 -10.54 -29.83 16.43
C TYR A 87 -11.44 -28.96 15.55
N LEU A 88 -12.74 -29.00 15.79
CA LEU A 88 -13.74 -28.17 15.13
C LEU A 88 -14.35 -27.21 16.14
N CYS A 89 -13.99 -25.95 16.08
CA CYS A 89 -14.42 -24.93 17.03
C CYS A 89 -15.45 -24.01 16.37
N ARG A 90 -16.66 -23.90 16.93
CA ARG A 90 -17.65 -22.91 16.46
C ARG A 90 -18.58 -22.52 17.60
N GLU A 91 -18.88 -21.24 17.75
CA GLU A 91 -19.93 -20.83 18.68
C GLU A 91 -21.30 -20.81 18.00
N PRO A 92 -22.39 -21.19 18.71
CA PRO A 92 -23.74 -21.13 18.15
C PRO A 92 -24.09 -19.72 17.70
N ARG A 93 -24.67 -19.61 16.50
CA ARG A 93 -25.32 -18.37 16.04
C ARG A 93 -26.63 -18.15 16.83
N PRO A 94 -27.21 -16.93 16.87
CA PRO A 94 -28.35 -16.61 17.73
C PRO A 94 -29.58 -17.50 17.58
N ASP A 95 -29.75 -18.12 16.42
CA ASP A 95 -30.83 -19.02 16.04
C ASP A 95 -30.48 -20.53 16.21
N GLN A 96 -29.27 -20.85 16.70
CA GLN A 96 -28.76 -22.21 16.82
C GLN A 96 -28.57 -22.60 18.28
N THR A 97 -28.91 -23.86 18.61
CA THR A 97 -28.46 -24.47 19.87
C THR A 97 -27.03 -25.02 19.71
N PRO A 98 -26.34 -25.32 20.83
CA PRO A 98 -25.07 -26.05 20.77
C PRO A 98 -25.16 -27.38 20.01
N TRP A 99 -26.30 -28.08 20.11
CA TRP A 99 -26.54 -29.33 19.39
C TRP A 99 -26.70 -29.11 17.89
N ASP A 100 -27.44 -28.08 17.47
CA ASP A 100 -27.59 -27.75 16.05
C ASP A 100 -26.22 -27.41 15.44
N THR A 101 -25.41 -26.63 16.16
CA THR A 101 -24.06 -26.24 15.72
C THR A 101 -23.14 -27.45 15.63
N ALA A 102 -23.19 -28.36 16.62
CA ALA A 102 -22.40 -29.59 16.59
C ALA A 102 -22.83 -30.52 15.44
N ALA A 103 -24.13 -30.60 15.14
CA ALA A 103 -24.65 -31.37 14.00
C ALA A 103 -24.19 -30.77 12.65
N LEU A 104 -24.12 -29.44 12.53
CA LEU A 104 -23.59 -28.77 11.35
C LEU A 104 -22.10 -29.08 11.10
N LEU A 105 -21.32 -29.27 12.16
CA LEU A 105 -19.89 -29.59 12.07
C LEU A 105 -19.62 -31.07 11.74
N ALA A 106 -20.59 -31.97 11.91
CA ALA A 106 -20.39 -33.41 11.70
C ALA A 106 -19.91 -33.77 10.28
N PRO A 107 -20.49 -33.23 9.19
CA PRO A 107 -19.97 -33.47 7.84
C PRO A 107 -18.53 -32.98 7.62
N VAL A 108 -18.12 -31.90 8.31
CA VAL A 108 -16.76 -31.36 8.22
C VAL A 108 -15.75 -32.33 8.82
N ALA A 109 -16.10 -33.00 9.91
CA ALA A 109 -15.29 -34.06 10.51
C ALA A 109 -15.04 -35.20 9.51
N ASP A 110 -16.09 -35.66 8.82
CA ASP A 110 -16.00 -36.72 7.80
C ASP A 110 -15.13 -36.31 6.61
N TRP A 111 -15.30 -35.07 6.13
CA TRP A 111 -14.52 -34.54 5.01
C TRP A 111 -13.04 -34.38 5.35
N LEU A 112 -12.72 -33.83 6.53
CA LEU A 112 -11.33 -33.69 6.99
C LEU A 112 -10.69 -35.07 7.18
N THR A 113 -11.42 -36.00 7.78
CA THR A 113 -10.95 -37.38 7.98
C THR A 113 -10.64 -38.02 6.64
N THR A 114 -11.56 -37.95 5.68
CA THR A 114 -11.35 -38.49 4.33
C THR A 114 -10.14 -37.83 3.64
N ALA A 115 -10.06 -36.49 3.65
CA ALA A 115 -8.99 -35.76 2.99
C ALA A 115 -7.61 -36.00 3.64
N LEU A 116 -7.52 -36.13 4.96
CA LEU A 116 -6.28 -36.48 5.65
C LEU A 116 -5.82 -37.89 5.29
N HIS A 117 -6.74 -38.86 5.21
CA HIS A 117 -6.41 -40.22 4.76
C HIS A 117 -5.87 -40.24 3.32
N GLU A 118 -6.43 -39.46 2.39
CA GLU A 118 -5.91 -39.32 1.02
C GLU A 118 -4.45 -38.83 1.00
N HIS A 119 -4.06 -38.06 2.02
CA HIS A 119 -2.72 -37.54 2.21
C HIS A 119 -1.85 -38.40 3.14
N ARG A 120 -2.19 -39.66 3.40
CA ARG A 120 -1.45 -40.56 4.32
C ARG A 120 -1.24 -39.90 5.68
N ALA A 121 -2.34 -39.48 6.29
CA ALA A 121 -2.37 -39.06 7.68
C ALA A 121 -3.41 -39.93 8.40
N THR A 122 -3.03 -40.46 9.56
CA THR A 122 -3.93 -41.26 10.39
C THR A 122 -4.66 -40.32 11.33
N VAL A 123 -5.99 -40.27 11.28
CA VAL A 123 -6.75 -39.48 12.27
C VAL A 123 -6.86 -40.28 13.56
N LEU A 124 -6.39 -39.70 14.67
CA LEU A 124 -6.46 -40.32 15.99
C LEU A 124 -7.77 -40.02 16.70
N GLN A 125 -8.28 -38.79 16.51
CA GLN A 125 -9.48 -38.30 17.14
C GLN A 125 -9.98 -37.02 16.46
N THR A 126 -11.30 -36.90 16.34
CA THR A 126 -11.99 -35.67 15.93
C THR A 126 -12.87 -35.14 17.05
N ILE A 127 -12.58 -33.91 17.50
CA ILE A 127 -13.24 -33.24 18.63
C ILE A 127 -13.97 -31.99 18.15
N GLY A 128 -15.27 -31.90 18.43
CA GLY A 128 -16.05 -30.66 18.32
C GLY A 128 -16.01 -29.86 19.60
N LEU A 129 -15.86 -28.53 19.51
CA LEU A 129 -15.89 -27.58 20.62
C LEU A 129 -16.93 -26.49 20.34
N VAL A 130 -18.04 -26.54 21.06
CA VAL A 130 -19.19 -25.64 20.87
C VAL A 130 -19.73 -25.20 22.23
N ALA A 131 -19.83 -23.90 22.49
CA ALA A 131 -20.40 -23.34 23.72
C ALA A 131 -19.85 -23.98 25.03
N ASN A 132 -18.52 -24.10 25.13
CA ASN A 132 -17.83 -24.72 26.28
C ASN A 132 -18.21 -26.20 26.54
N ARG A 133 -18.72 -26.88 25.51
CA ARG A 133 -19.01 -28.32 25.48
C ARG A 133 -18.20 -28.98 24.38
N TRP A 134 -18.02 -30.29 24.50
CA TRP A 134 -17.23 -31.06 23.55
C TRP A 134 -17.99 -32.28 23.00
N TRP A 135 -17.66 -32.64 21.77
CA TRP A 135 -18.18 -33.82 21.05
C TRP A 135 -17.02 -34.65 20.52
N ALA A 136 -17.16 -35.98 20.51
CA ALA A 136 -16.28 -36.88 19.77
C ALA A 136 -17.03 -37.46 18.56
N TYR A 137 -16.68 -37.03 17.35
CA TYR A 137 -17.40 -37.44 16.13
C TYR A 137 -17.14 -38.88 15.70
N GLU A 138 -16.08 -39.50 16.23
CA GLU A 138 -15.73 -40.90 15.96
C GLU A 138 -16.36 -41.89 16.96
N CYS A 139 -17.15 -41.40 17.94
CA CYS A 139 -17.76 -42.28 18.93
C CYS A 139 -18.92 -43.09 18.29
N PRO A 140 -18.86 -44.44 18.25
CA PRO A 140 -19.93 -45.24 17.66
C PRO A 140 -21.14 -45.41 18.59
N THR A 141 -21.08 -44.88 19.82
CA THR A 141 -22.13 -45.04 20.83
C THR A 141 -22.96 -43.76 20.89
N GLU A 142 -24.20 -43.83 20.41
CA GLU A 142 -25.17 -42.73 20.48
C GLU A 142 -25.35 -42.25 21.93
N GLY A 143 -25.21 -40.95 22.15
CA GLY A 143 -25.29 -40.31 23.47
C GLY A 143 -24.03 -40.44 24.35
N CYS A 144 -22.94 -41.03 23.84
CA CYS A 144 -21.65 -41.07 24.53
C CYS A 144 -20.71 -40.00 23.95
N CYS A 145 -20.08 -39.19 24.82
CA CYS A 145 -19.19 -38.11 24.38
C CYS A 145 -19.87 -37.08 23.46
N GLU A 146 -21.15 -36.79 23.73
CA GLU A 146 -21.98 -35.84 22.99
C GLU A 146 -22.39 -34.67 23.91
N GLY A 147 -21.84 -33.48 23.64
CA GLY A 147 -22.26 -32.24 24.30
C GLY A 147 -21.97 -32.17 25.80
N GLU A 148 -21.03 -32.97 26.29
CA GLU A 148 -20.56 -32.93 27.67
C GLU A 148 -19.83 -31.61 27.94
N PRO A 149 -19.99 -30.98 29.12
CA PRO A 149 -19.25 -29.78 29.46
C PRO A 149 -17.75 -30.07 29.59
N LEU A 150 -16.91 -29.09 29.27
CA LEU A 150 -15.48 -29.19 29.56
C LEU A 150 -15.24 -29.34 31.07
N PRO A 151 -14.17 -30.06 31.49
CA PRO A 151 -13.88 -30.29 32.91
C PRO A 151 -13.78 -28.97 33.70
N SER A 152 -14.35 -28.92 34.90
CA SER A 152 -14.26 -27.73 35.76
C SER A 152 -12.82 -27.41 36.12
N ARG A 153 -12.49 -26.12 36.23
CA ARG A 153 -11.19 -25.65 36.75
C ARG A 153 -10.97 -26.05 38.21
N ASP A 154 -12.05 -26.36 38.93
CA ASP A 154 -11.98 -26.85 40.31
C ASP A 154 -11.57 -28.33 40.40
N ASP A 155 -11.68 -29.09 39.29
CA ASP A 155 -11.22 -30.47 39.24
C ASP A 155 -9.68 -30.49 39.12
N PRO A 156 -8.93 -31.03 40.11
CA PRO A 156 -7.47 -31.08 40.06
C PRO A 156 -6.91 -31.87 38.87
N ALA A 157 -7.69 -32.80 38.30
CA ALA A 157 -7.31 -33.59 37.14
C ALA A 157 -7.55 -32.84 35.81
N SER A 158 -8.32 -31.74 35.82
CA SER A 158 -8.53 -30.91 34.63
C SER A 158 -7.21 -30.33 34.12
N VAL A 159 -7.09 -30.17 32.80
CA VAL A 159 -5.93 -29.52 32.18
C VAL A 159 -5.84 -28.07 32.64
N ALA A 160 -6.98 -27.39 32.78
CA ALA A 160 -7.01 -26.01 33.26
C ALA A 160 -6.43 -25.87 34.67
N ALA A 161 -6.81 -26.73 35.63
CA ALA A 161 -6.24 -26.72 36.98
C ALA A 161 -4.74 -27.06 36.98
N GLN A 162 -4.33 -28.01 36.13
CA GLN A 162 -2.93 -28.38 35.99
C GLN A 162 -2.07 -27.23 35.43
N MET A 163 -2.56 -26.51 34.42
CA MET A 163 -1.87 -25.38 33.81
C MET A 163 -1.81 -24.17 34.74
N GLU A 164 -2.91 -23.88 35.45
CA GLU A 164 -2.99 -22.77 36.40
C GLU A 164 -2.01 -22.93 37.56
N ARG A 165 -1.83 -24.15 38.09
CA ARG A 165 -0.80 -24.45 39.10
C ARG A 165 0.63 -24.18 38.62
N ARG A 166 0.85 -24.13 37.30
CA ARG A 166 2.13 -23.83 36.66
C ARG A 166 2.25 -22.37 36.24
N GLY A 167 1.25 -21.54 36.54
CA GLY A 167 1.24 -20.13 36.16
C GLY A 167 0.88 -19.88 34.69
N HIS A 168 0.33 -20.89 34.00
CA HIS A 168 -0.16 -20.72 32.62
C HIS A 168 -1.66 -20.48 32.60
N THR A 169 -2.08 -19.45 31.88
CA THR A 169 -3.48 -19.15 31.57
C THR A 169 -3.79 -19.55 30.13
N PRO A 170 -5.03 -19.94 29.81
CA PRO A 170 -5.41 -20.16 28.43
C PRO A 170 -5.27 -18.84 27.66
N GLY A 171 -4.86 -18.95 26.39
CA GLY A 171 -4.75 -17.78 25.53
C GLY A 171 -6.11 -17.11 25.27
N PRO A 172 -6.10 -15.85 24.80
CA PRO A 172 -7.32 -15.13 24.45
C PRO A 172 -8.10 -15.83 23.34
N ARG A 173 -9.39 -15.52 23.24
CA ARG A 173 -10.25 -15.97 22.14
C ARG A 173 -9.98 -15.14 20.88
N THR A 174 -9.87 -15.78 19.71
CA THR A 174 -9.64 -15.03 18.46
C THR A 174 -10.76 -14.03 18.18
N ARG A 175 -12.01 -14.33 18.58
CA ARG A 175 -13.12 -13.36 18.46
C ARG A 175 -12.91 -12.09 19.29
N ASP A 176 -12.18 -12.17 20.40
CA ASP A 176 -11.93 -11.02 21.27
C ASP A 176 -10.77 -10.17 20.73
N ILE A 177 -9.77 -10.81 20.12
CA ILE A 177 -8.70 -10.12 19.38
C ILE A 177 -9.27 -9.39 18.16
N VAL A 178 -10.13 -10.05 17.37
CA VAL A 178 -10.72 -9.47 16.15
C VAL A 178 -11.56 -8.23 16.46
N LYS A 179 -12.20 -8.16 17.64
CA LYS A 179 -12.93 -6.94 18.08
C LYS A 179 -12.04 -5.71 18.20
N GLU A 180 -10.73 -5.87 18.34
CA GLU A 180 -9.81 -4.73 18.37
C GLU A 180 -9.88 -3.93 17.07
N PHE A 181 -9.96 -4.57 15.91
CA PHE A 181 -9.87 -3.89 14.60
C PHE A 181 -11.10 -4.05 13.72
N ARG A 182 -12.04 -4.95 14.06
CA ARG A 182 -13.27 -5.17 13.29
C ARG A 182 -14.12 -3.90 13.23
N ALA A 183 -14.57 -3.56 12.03
CA ALA A 183 -15.43 -2.41 11.76
C ALA A 183 -16.59 -2.31 12.76
N ALA A 184 -16.76 -1.10 13.31
CA ALA A 184 -17.87 -0.75 14.18
C ALA A 184 -18.95 0.00 13.39
N ASP A 185 -20.17 0.06 13.95
CA ASP A 185 -21.24 0.85 13.35
C ASP A 185 -20.81 2.33 13.22
N ALA A 186 -20.90 2.85 11.99
CA ALA A 186 -20.52 4.23 11.72
C ALA A 186 -21.47 5.22 12.41
N ALA A 187 -20.90 6.28 12.98
CA ALA A 187 -21.69 7.40 13.48
C ALA A 187 -22.49 8.06 12.32
N PRO A 188 -23.70 8.60 12.59
CA PRO A 188 -24.49 9.28 11.57
C PRO A 188 -23.69 10.38 10.85
N GLY A 189 -23.72 10.35 9.52
CA GLY A 189 -23.02 11.30 8.65
C GLY A 189 -21.53 11.00 8.40
N PHE A 190 -20.91 10.10 9.16
CA PHE A 190 -19.49 9.76 9.00
C PHE A 190 -19.18 9.23 7.60
N LEU A 191 -20.01 8.32 7.08
CA LEU A 191 -19.82 7.74 5.75
C LEU A 191 -19.88 8.79 4.64
N GLY A 192 -20.74 9.80 4.77
CA GLY A 192 -20.79 10.91 3.81
C GLY A 192 -19.55 11.81 3.88
N ASP A 193 -19.02 12.02 5.09
CA ASP A 193 -17.77 12.79 5.28
C ASP A 193 -16.56 12.02 4.72
N LEU A 194 -16.56 10.69 4.84
CA LEU A 194 -15.53 9.79 4.28
C LEU A 194 -15.60 9.75 2.75
N ASP A 195 -16.79 9.58 2.17
CA ASP A 195 -17.02 9.63 0.72
C ASP A 195 -16.54 10.97 0.11
N ALA A 196 -16.87 12.08 0.78
CA ALA A 196 -16.43 13.40 0.36
C ALA A 196 -14.90 13.58 0.50
N ALA A 197 -14.28 12.96 1.51
CA ALA A 197 -12.83 12.95 1.67
C ALA A 197 -12.15 12.12 0.57
N ALA A 198 -12.66 10.93 0.26
CA ALA A 198 -12.19 10.07 -0.82
C ALA A 198 -12.27 10.77 -2.18
N SER A 199 -13.40 11.39 -2.48
CA SER A 199 -13.58 12.17 -3.72
C SER A 199 -12.58 13.33 -3.85
N ARG A 200 -12.34 14.07 -2.76
CA ARG A 200 -11.33 15.15 -2.74
C ARG A 200 -9.92 14.61 -2.93
N PHE A 201 -9.57 13.53 -2.24
CA PHE A 201 -8.27 12.89 -2.35
C PHE A 201 -8.02 12.43 -3.79
N ASN A 202 -8.95 11.70 -4.41
CA ASN A 202 -8.84 11.25 -5.80
C ASN A 202 -8.66 12.42 -6.77
N THR A 203 -9.31 13.55 -6.51
CA THR A 203 -9.17 14.76 -7.33
C THR A 203 -7.77 15.38 -7.19
N ILE A 204 -7.25 15.49 -5.96
CA ILE A 204 -5.95 16.10 -5.70
C ILE A 204 -4.82 15.18 -6.21
N THR A 205 -4.90 13.89 -5.92
CA THR A 205 -3.89 12.87 -6.27
C THR A 205 -3.89 12.45 -7.74
N ALA A 206 -4.79 13.01 -8.56
CA ALA A 206 -4.73 12.86 -10.01
C ALA A 206 -3.41 13.39 -10.58
N THR A 207 -2.85 14.44 -9.96
CA THR A 207 -1.57 15.05 -10.35
C THR A 207 -0.41 14.57 -9.47
N SER A 208 0.79 14.54 -10.02
CA SER A 208 2.03 14.24 -9.29
C SER A 208 2.26 15.21 -8.12
N ALA A 209 2.19 16.51 -8.37
CA ALA A 209 2.31 17.54 -7.33
C ALA A 209 1.24 17.39 -6.22
N GLY A 210 0.02 16.99 -6.60
CA GLY A 210 -1.05 16.74 -5.65
C GLY A 210 -0.83 15.48 -4.81
N ARG A 211 -0.25 14.41 -5.38
CA ARG A 211 0.21 13.23 -4.61
C ARG A 211 1.26 13.62 -3.58
N ASP A 212 2.30 14.34 -3.98
CA ASP A 212 3.40 14.74 -3.08
C ASP A 212 2.91 15.64 -1.93
N ALA A 213 2.04 16.60 -2.24
CA ALA A 213 1.44 17.49 -1.24
C ALA A 213 0.53 16.73 -0.27
N THR A 214 -0.22 15.76 -0.79
CA THR A 214 -1.11 14.92 0.03
C THR A 214 -0.29 14.02 0.94
N LEU A 215 0.73 13.35 0.43
CA LEU A 215 1.66 12.52 1.20
C LEU A 215 2.30 13.32 2.35
N THR A 216 2.81 14.52 2.07
CA THR A 216 3.38 15.43 3.07
C THR A 216 2.36 15.78 4.16
N THR A 217 1.12 16.06 3.76
CA THR A 217 0.04 16.37 4.69
C THR A 217 -0.32 15.15 5.55
N THR A 218 -0.41 13.96 4.94
CA THR A 218 -0.72 12.71 5.63
C THR A 218 0.38 12.31 6.61
N HIS A 219 1.66 12.51 6.29
CA HIS A 219 2.77 12.33 7.24
C HIS A 219 2.57 13.16 8.50
N ALA A 220 2.32 14.46 8.35
CA ALA A 220 2.06 15.35 9.48
C ALA A 220 0.81 14.95 10.28
N GLN A 221 -0.23 14.44 9.61
CA GLN A 221 -1.45 13.94 10.26
C GLN A 221 -1.19 12.65 11.05
N ILE A 222 -0.36 11.73 10.53
CA ILE A 222 0.06 10.52 11.24
C ILE A 222 0.81 10.90 12.52
N ASP A 223 1.79 11.81 12.42
CA ASP A 223 2.55 12.28 13.58
C ASP A 223 1.65 12.95 14.63
N ALA A 224 0.70 13.77 14.18
CA ALA A 224 -0.28 14.41 15.06
C ALA A 224 -1.21 13.40 15.75
N ALA A 225 -1.67 12.38 15.03
CA ALA A 225 -2.50 11.30 15.59
C ALA A 225 -1.71 10.44 16.59
N MET A 226 -0.48 10.06 16.26
CA MET A 226 0.41 9.33 17.16
C MET A 226 0.66 10.11 18.46
N SER A 227 0.93 11.42 18.37
CA SER A 227 1.08 12.29 19.54
C SER A 227 -0.18 12.30 20.44
N GLN A 228 -1.37 12.36 19.85
CA GLN A 228 -2.63 12.28 20.61
C GLN A 228 -2.80 10.92 21.31
N PHE A 229 -2.50 9.81 20.64
CA PHE A 229 -2.60 8.47 21.23
C PHE A 229 -1.56 8.22 22.32
N ARG A 230 -0.34 8.79 22.20
CA ARG A 230 0.67 8.85 23.27
C ARG A 230 0.14 9.59 24.50
N ALA A 231 -0.57 10.71 24.27
CA ALA A 231 -1.22 11.49 25.34
C ALA A 231 -2.47 10.81 25.95
N GLY A 232 -2.88 9.64 25.45
CA GLY A 232 -3.99 8.86 25.99
C GLY A 232 -5.32 9.03 25.26
N ALA A 233 -5.35 9.67 24.08
CA ALA A 233 -6.56 9.76 23.27
C ALA A 233 -7.07 8.37 22.84
N THR A 234 -8.38 8.18 22.86
CA THR A 234 -9.06 6.96 22.40
C THR A 234 -9.75 7.12 21.06
N ASP A 235 -9.88 8.36 20.62
CA ASP A 235 -10.63 8.81 19.46
C ASP A 235 -9.95 10.02 18.83
N LEU A 236 -10.18 10.20 17.53
CA LEU A 236 -9.75 11.37 16.77
C LEU A 236 -10.97 12.16 16.34
N ASN A 237 -10.77 13.44 16.03
CA ASN A 237 -11.82 14.22 15.42
C ASN A 237 -12.18 13.65 14.03
N ARG A 238 -13.44 13.83 13.64
CA ARG A 238 -14.01 13.22 12.42
C ARG A 238 -13.20 13.53 11.16
N THR A 239 -12.78 14.79 10.99
CA THR A 239 -12.04 15.24 9.80
C THR A 239 -10.68 14.57 9.69
N LEU A 240 -9.95 14.48 10.80
CA LEU A 240 -8.64 13.82 10.84
C LEU A 240 -8.78 12.31 10.59
N THR A 241 -9.81 11.67 11.14
CA THR A 241 -10.09 10.25 10.89
C THR A 241 -10.33 9.98 9.42
N THR A 242 -11.21 10.74 8.75
CA THR A 242 -11.49 10.51 7.32
C THR A 242 -10.30 10.84 6.43
N GLN A 243 -9.54 11.89 6.76
CA GLN A 243 -8.32 12.23 6.04
C GLN A 243 -7.22 11.17 6.18
N LEU A 244 -7.05 10.57 7.35
CA LEU A 244 -6.08 9.50 7.57
C LEU A 244 -6.46 8.20 6.84
N ILE A 245 -7.73 7.78 6.91
CA ILE A 245 -8.20 6.56 6.21
C ILE A 245 -7.91 6.64 4.71
N VAL A 246 -8.23 7.80 4.11
CA VAL A 246 -8.03 8.02 2.68
C VAL A 246 -6.55 8.30 2.36
N GLY A 247 -5.83 9.02 3.22
CA GLY A 247 -4.40 9.30 3.05
C GLY A 247 -3.54 8.04 3.07
N LEU A 248 -3.91 7.04 3.89
CA LEU A 248 -3.22 5.75 3.96
C LEU A 248 -3.37 4.88 2.70
N GLN A 249 -4.16 5.30 1.70
CA GLN A 249 -4.18 4.63 0.39
C GLN A 249 -2.88 4.89 -0.40
N ASP A 250 -2.09 5.90 -0.01
CA ASP A 250 -0.75 6.13 -0.56
C ASP A 250 0.30 5.22 0.12
N HIS A 251 1.13 4.55 -0.67
CA HIS A 251 2.15 3.63 -0.16
C HIS A 251 3.17 4.32 0.77
N GLY A 252 3.61 5.53 0.42
CA GLY A 252 4.55 6.29 1.24
C GLY A 252 3.94 6.73 2.57
N ALA A 253 2.62 6.86 2.66
CA ALA A 253 1.93 7.12 3.92
C ALA A 253 1.92 5.88 4.82
N VAL A 254 1.78 4.69 4.24
CA VAL A 254 1.86 3.41 4.97
C VAL A 254 3.28 3.19 5.51
N GLU A 255 4.32 3.43 4.70
CA GLU A 255 5.71 3.39 5.16
C GLU A 255 5.95 4.34 6.34
N ALA A 256 5.40 5.56 6.29
CA ALA A 256 5.48 6.50 7.41
C ALA A 256 4.74 5.98 8.66
N GLY A 257 3.60 5.32 8.50
CA GLY A 257 2.91 4.64 9.59
C GLY A 257 3.75 3.52 10.22
N MET A 258 4.41 2.70 9.40
CA MET A 258 5.30 1.62 9.87
C MET A 258 6.50 2.16 10.65
N ALA A 259 6.98 3.36 10.33
CA ALA A 259 8.10 3.98 11.04
C ALA A 259 7.81 4.23 12.53
N HIS A 260 6.54 4.31 12.94
CA HIS A 260 6.08 4.42 14.33
C HIS A 260 5.96 3.06 15.06
N ALA A 261 6.73 2.05 14.64
CA ALA A 261 6.80 0.73 15.26
C ALA A 261 8.03 0.56 16.19
N ASP A 262 8.50 1.64 16.80
CA ASP A 262 9.50 1.59 17.88
C ASP A 262 8.90 1.05 19.18
N ASP A 263 9.73 0.41 20.01
CA ASP A 263 9.28 -0.33 21.19
C ASP A 263 8.45 0.54 22.18
N GLU A 264 8.74 1.84 22.28
CA GLU A 264 7.97 2.80 23.11
C GLU A 264 6.60 3.15 22.51
N ASP A 265 6.46 3.07 21.19
CA ASP A 265 5.27 3.47 20.43
C ASP A 265 4.30 2.33 20.15
N LEU A 266 4.75 1.07 20.21
CA LEU A 266 3.94 -0.11 19.85
C LEU A 266 2.53 -0.11 20.48
N PRO A 267 2.33 0.17 21.79
CA PRO A 267 0.99 0.18 22.37
C PRO A 267 0.09 1.28 21.81
N HIS A 268 0.68 2.43 21.45
CA HIS A 268 -0.03 3.59 20.92
C HIS A 268 -0.36 3.40 19.44
N ALA A 269 0.60 2.89 18.66
CA ALA A 269 0.42 2.56 17.25
C ALA A 269 -0.64 1.48 17.05
N ARG A 270 -0.62 0.39 17.86
CA ARG A 270 -1.65 -0.67 17.80
C ARG A 270 -3.05 -0.08 17.99
N ARG A 271 -3.21 0.80 18.99
CA ARG A 271 -4.49 1.46 19.26
C ARG A 271 -4.96 2.38 18.13
N LEU A 272 -4.04 3.14 17.51
CA LEU A 272 -4.35 4.04 16.40
C LEU A 272 -4.79 3.25 15.16
N TRP A 273 -4.03 2.25 14.76
CA TRP A 273 -4.32 1.45 13.56
C TRP A 273 -5.58 0.61 13.74
N ALA A 274 -5.78 0.03 14.93
CA ALA A 274 -7.04 -0.58 15.32
C ALA A 274 -8.21 0.42 15.23
N TYR A 275 -8.03 1.64 15.75
CA TYR A 275 -9.05 2.69 15.66
C TYR A 275 -9.43 3.02 14.22
N LEU A 276 -8.46 3.22 13.32
CA LEU A 276 -8.75 3.53 11.91
C LEU A 276 -9.45 2.36 11.20
N ALA A 277 -8.99 1.12 11.40
CA ALA A 277 -9.63 -0.06 10.83
C ALA A 277 -11.10 -0.20 11.29
N ARG A 278 -11.40 0.09 12.57
CA ARG A 278 -12.78 0.09 13.08
C ARG A 278 -13.69 1.13 12.42
N HIS A 279 -13.13 2.19 11.84
CA HIS A 279 -13.87 3.27 11.18
C HIS A 279 -14.03 3.06 9.67
N CYS A 280 -13.80 1.84 9.18
CA CYS A 280 -13.96 1.46 7.78
C CYS A 280 -15.07 0.40 7.59
N PRO A 281 -16.33 0.66 7.98
CA PRO A 281 -17.43 -0.27 7.70
C PRO A 281 -17.87 -0.17 6.24
N GLU A 282 -18.70 -1.13 5.82
CA GLU A 282 -19.32 -1.15 4.49
C GLU A 282 -19.96 0.22 4.14
N PRO A 283 -19.72 0.79 2.94
CA PRO A 283 -19.02 0.21 1.78
C PRO A 283 -17.49 0.44 1.72
N PHE A 284 -16.87 0.97 2.78
CA PHE A 284 -15.46 1.36 2.81
C PHE A 284 -14.53 0.29 3.39
N THR A 285 -14.87 -0.99 3.21
CA THR A 285 -14.08 -2.10 3.77
C THR A 285 -12.69 -2.17 3.13
N HIS A 286 -12.57 -1.80 1.86
CA HIS A 286 -11.30 -1.78 1.13
C HIS A 286 -10.31 -0.76 1.71
N GLU A 287 -10.79 0.38 2.18
CA GLU A 287 -9.96 1.43 2.79
C GLU A 287 -9.38 1.00 4.15
N ALA A 288 -9.89 -0.08 4.76
CA ALA A 288 -9.36 -0.64 6.00
C ALA A 288 -8.01 -1.35 5.79
N VAL A 289 -7.72 -1.83 4.58
CA VAL A 289 -6.57 -2.72 4.28
C VAL A 289 -5.23 -2.15 4.75
N PRO A 290 -4.87 -0.87 4.49
CA PRO A 290 -3.64 -0.29 5.01
C PRO A 290 -3.60 -0.25 6.54
N ALA A 291 -4.70 0.12 7.20
CA ALA A 291 -4.78 0.18 8.65
C ALA A 291 -4.67 -1.20 9.31
N LEU A 292 -5.30 -2.22 8.72
CA LEU A 292 -5.17 -3.63 9.14
C LEU A 292 -3.73 -4.13 8.98
N THR A 293 -3.08 -3.77 7.88
CA THR A 293 -1.67 -4.14 7.61
C THR A 293 -0.72 -3.50 8.63
N LEU A 294 -0.91 -2.20 8.93
CA LEU A 294 -0.15 -1.49 9.95
C LEU A 294 -0.39 -2.06 11.35
N TYR A 295 -1.65 -2.35 11.70
CA TYR A 295 -1.98 -3.02 12.95
C TYR A 295 -1.26 -4.37 13.06
N ALA A 296 -1.28 -5.17 11.98
CA ALA A 296 -0.65 -6.47 11.98
C ALA A 296 0.86 -6.40 12.16
N PHE A 297 1.52 -5.45 11.48
CA PHE A 297 2.95 -5.23 11.63
C PHE A 297 3.31 -4.86 13.08
N VAL A 298 2.54 -3.97 13.71
CA VAL A 298 2.74 -3.59 15.11
C VAL A 298 2.47 -4.77 16.06
N ALA A 299 1.44 -5.57 15.82
CA ALA A 299 1.16 -6.77 16.60
C ALA A 299 2.30 -7.80 16.50
N TRP A 300 2.85 -7.99 15.29
CA TRP A 300 4.00 -8.86 15.09
C TRP A 300 5.24 -8.35 15.82
N ARG A 301 5.50 -7.03 15.80
CA ARG A 301 6.55 -6.38 16.59
C ARG A 301 6.40 -6.55 18.10
N GLN A 302 5.17 -6.66 18.59
CA GLN A 302 4.87 -6.96 20.00
C GLN A 302 5.00 -8.45 20.35
N GLY A 303 5.28 -9.32 19.37
CA GLY A 303 5.30 -10.77 19.54
C GLY A 303 3.90 -11.42 19.53
N ASP A 304 2.85 -10.67 19.20
CA ASP A 304 1.48 -11.15 19.08
C ASP A 304 1.20 -11.61 17.64
N LEU A 305 1.76 -12.77 17.29
CA LEU A 305 1.61 -13.39 15.96
C LEU A 305 0.16 -13.74 15.62
N ILE A 306 -0.68 -13.96 16.63
CA ILE A 306 -2.08 -14.33 16.43
C ILE A 306 -2.86 -13.11 15.96
N ALA A 307 -2.76 -11.99 16.67
CA ALA A 307 -3.40 -10.75 16.22
C ALA A 307 -2.87 -10.28 14.86
N ALA A 308 -1.56 -10.42 14.62
CA ALA A 308 -0.96 -10.09 13.33
C ALA A 308 -1.58 -10.90 12.19
N ARG A 309 -1.61 -12.24 12.31
CA ARG A 309 -2.14 -13.12 11.27
C ARG A 309 -3.65 -12.95 11.06
N LEU A 310 -4.42 -12.69 12.11
CA LEU A 310 -5.85 -12.40 11.99
C LEU A 310 -6.11 -11.12 11.19
N ALA A 311 -5.40 -10.04 11.50
CA ALA A 311 -5.55 -8.78 10.77
C ALA A 311 -5.05 -8.87 9.32
N LEU A 312 -3.96 -9.61 9.05
CA LEU A 312 -3.48 -9.87 7.68
C LEU A 312 -4.45 -10.74 6.90
N HIS A 313 -5.08 -11.73 7.55
CA HIS A 313 -6.10 -12.54 6.90
C HIS A 313 -7.29 -11.68 6.45
N ASP A 314 -7.80 -10.81 7.34
CA ASP A 314 -8.87 -9.87 6.98
C ASP A 314 -8.42 -8.93 5.84
N ALA A 315 -7.21 -8.38 5.91
CA ALA A 315 -6.65 -7.51 4.87
C ALA A 315 -6.54 -8.21 3.50
N ILE A 316 -5.97 -9.42 3.45
CA ILE A 316 -5.77 -10.21 2.22
C ILE A 316 -7.11 -10.68 1.64
N ASN A 317 -8.08 -11.04 2.48
CA ASN A 317 -9.41 -11.41 1.99
C ASN A 317 -10.14 -10.21 1.39
N THR A 318 -9.95 -9.01 1.95
CA THR A 318 -10.52 -7.78 1.41
C THR A 318 -9.83 -7.33 0.13
N ASN A 319 -8.51 -7.39 0.07
CA ASN A 319 -7.72 -7.08 -1.13
C ASN A 319 -6.55 -8.07 -1.28
N PRO A 320 -6.72 -9.12 -2.10
CA PRO A 320 -5.67 -10.12 -2.34
C PRO A 320 -4.43 -9.58 -3.05
N ASP A 321 -4.57 -8.46 -3.76
CA ASP A 321 -3.51 -7.83 -4.56
C ASP A 321 -2.68 -6.83 -3.73
N TYR A 322 -2.99 -6.65 -2.44
CA TYR A 322 -2.24 -5.75 -1.56
C TYR A 322 -0.93 -6.40 -1.11
N GLU A 323 0.11 -6.25 -1.93
CA GLU A 323 1.40 -6.93 -1.81
C GLU A 323 2.05 -6.84 -0.42
N LEU A 324 1.95 -5.69 0.26
CA LEU A 324 2.54 -5.50 1.59
C LEU A 324 1.92 -6.42 2.64
N ALA A 325 0.60 -6.62 2.61
CA ALA A 325 -0.06 -7.54 3.55
C ALA A 325 0.39 -8.99 3.30
N THR A 326 0.45 -9.41 2.03
CA THR A 326 0.93 -10.74 1.66
C THR A 326 2.41 -10.92 2.04
N GLY A 327 3.26 -9.93 1.81
CA GLY A 327 4.67 -9.95 2.18
C GLY A 327 4.87 -10.11 3.70
N ILE A 328 4.18 -9.30 4.51
CA ILE A 328 4.24 -9.42 5.98
C ILE A 328 3.71 -10.79 6.42
N TYR A 329 2.62 -11.28 5.82
CA TYR A 329 2.05 -12.59 6.16
C TYR A 329 3.06 -13.73 5.94
N LEU A 330 3.72 -13.75 4.78
CA LEU A 330 4.76 -14.73 4.46
C LEU A 330 5.96 -14.61 5.42
N ALA A 331 6.43 -13.39 5.70
CA ALA A 331 7.51 -13.17 6.65
C ALA A 331 7.18 -13.70 8.06
N THR A 332 5.91 -13.61 8.49
CA THR A 332 5.48 -14.22 9.77
C THR A 332 5.48 -15.75 9.76
N ILE A 333 5.40 -16.39 8.59
CA ILE A 333 5.46 -17.84 8.42
C ILE A 333 6.93 -18.30 8.43
N ASP A 334 7.78 -17.57 7.72
CA ASP A 334 9.21 -17.87 7.59
C ASP A 334 10.01 -17.56 8.87
N GLY A 335 9.39 -16.86 9.83
CA GLY A 335 9.99 -16.57 11.13
C GLY A 335 11.04 -15.47 11.08
N GLU A 336 10.89 -14.53 10.15
CA GLU A 336 11.77 -13.38 10.00
C GLU A 336 11.69 -12.44 11.23
N ASP A 337 12.70 -11.58 11.40
CA ASP A 337 12.66 -10.55 12.43
C ASP A 337 11.99 -9.27 11.88
N PRO A 338 10.85 -8.83 12.44
CA PRO A 338 10.17 -7.60 12.00
C PRO A 338 11.01 -6.32 12.17
N ARG A 339 12.14 -6.38 12.88
CA ARG A 339 13.12 -5.28 12.99
C ARG A 339 13.93 -5.06 11.71
N GLU A 340 14.19 -6.11 10.95
CA GLU A 340 14.87 -6.00 9.65
C GLU A 340 13.98 -5.27 8.64
N PHE A 341 12.69 -5.63 8.59
CA PHE A 341 11.67 -4.92 7.82
C PHE A 341 11.60 -3.43 8.17
N LEU A 342 11.58 -3.10 9.47
CA LEU A 342 11.54 -1.70 9.91
C LEU A 342 12.78 -0.91 9.45
N THR A 343 13.95 -1.54 9.41
CA THR A 343 15.19 -0.89 8.97
C THR A 343 15.13 -0.55 7.49
N ALA A 344 14.71 -1.50 6.65
CA ALA A 344 14.54 -1.27 5.21
C ALA A 344 13.49 -0.17 4.92
N VAL A 345 12.36 -0.18 5.64
CA VAL A 345 11.33 0.85 5.51
C VAL A 345 11.85 2.24 5.88
N ARG A 346 12.71 2.36 6.89
CA ARG A 346 13.32 3.64 7.27
C ARG A 346 14.24 4.19 6.19
N GLU A 347 15.07 3.33 5.61
CA GLU A 347 15.95 3.70 4.50
C GLU A 347 15.15 4.16 3.27
N SER A 348 14.08 3.42 2.92
CA SER A 348 13.12 3.81 1.86
C SER A 348 12.48 5.16 2.17
N ARG A 349 11.99 5.37 3.39
CA ARG A 349 11.32 6.61 3.81
C ARG A 349 12.26 7.81 3.73
N ASP A 350 13.48 7.68 4.24
CA ASP A 350 14.45 8.79 4.22
C ASP A 350 14.84 9.14 2.77
N HIS A 351 14.88 8.14 1.87
CA HIS A 351 15.02 8.37 0.43
C HIS A 351 13.81 9.10 -0.17
N HIS A 352 12.58 8.68 0.13
CA HIS A 352 11.35 9.34 -0.31
C HIS A 352 11.22 10.77 0.20
N ILE A 353 11.50 11.04 1.47
CA ILE A 353 11.49 12.40 2.04
C ILE A 353 12.50 13.28 1.31
N THR A 354 13.70 12.76 1.05
CA THR A 354 14.72 13.47 0.26
C THR A 354 14.23 13.76 -1.15
N HIS A 355 13.56 12.79 -1.79
CA HIS A 355 12.96 12.93 -3.11
C HIS A 355 11.88 14.02 -3.13
N VAL A 356 10.95 14.02 -2.17
CA VAL A 356 9.86 15.02 -2.07
C VAL A 356 10.42 16.42 -1.79
N HIS A 357 11.42 16.56 -0.91
CA HIS A 357 12.07 17.85 -0.69
C HIS A 357 12.79 18.34 -1.96
N HIS A 358 13.42 17.44 -2.70
CA HIS A 358 14.03 17.76 -3.98
C HIS A 358 12.95 18.16 -5.01
N ALA A 359 11.84 17.45 -5.08
CA ALA A 359 10.69 17.78 -5.94
C ALA A 359 10.14 19.20 -5.68
N VAL A 360 9.98 19.59 -4.42
CA VAL A 360 9.53 20.95 -4.06
C VAL A 360 10.54 22.01 -4.51
N HIS A 361 11.84 21.73 -4.36
CA HIS A 361 12.88 22.64 -4.85
C HIS A 361 12.86 22.74 -6.39
N VAL A 362 12.80 21.60 -7.07
CA VAL A 362 12.79 21.51 -8.53
C VAL A 362 11.58 22.21 -9.15
N THR A 363 10.38 21.92 -8.66
CA THR A 363 9.14 22.50 -9.19
C THR A 363 9.12 24.02 -9.09
N SER A 364 9.81 24.59 -8.09
CA SER A 364 9.95 26.05 -7.95
C SER A 364 10.68 26.72 -9.13
N GLU A 365 11.48 25.97 -9.91
CA GLU A 365 12.20 26.50 -11.08
C GLU A 365 11.28 26.89 -12.23
N TYR A 366 10.11 26.25 -12.33
CA TYR A 366 9.21 26.36 -13.49
C TYR A 366 7.73 26.59 -13.15
N ARG A 367 7.33 26.52 -11.87
CA ARG A 367 5.93 26.70 -11.45
C ARG A 367 5.40 28.11 -11.73
N PRO A 368 4.21 28.28 -12.35
CA PRO A 368 3.67 29.57 -12.70
C PRO A 368 3.67 30.58 -11.55
N LEU A 369 4.09 31.81 -11.84
CA LEU A 369 4.06 32.90 -10.86
C LEU A 369 2.61 33.32 -10.57
N THR A 370 2.30 33.55 -9.30
CA THR A 370 0.96 33.96 -8.83
C THR A 370 0.95 35.37 -8.22
N ASP A 371 1.99 36.15 -8.45
CA ASP A 371 2.13 37.50 -7.95
C ASP A 371 1.54 38.54 -8.93
N SER A 372 1.76 39.83 -8.66
CA SER A 372 1.26 40.92 -9.50
C SER A 372 1.82 40.94 -10.94
N THR A 373 2.87 40.16 -11.25
CA THR A 373 3.42 40.06 -12.61
C THR A 373 2.63 39.11 -13.51
N ALA A 374 1.83 38.21 -12.91
CA ALA A 374 1.00 37.26 -13.64
C ALA A 374 0.02 37.92 -14.62
N ASP A 375 -0.50 39.11 -14.27
CA ASP A 375 -1.41 39.85 -15.14
C ASP A 375 -0.70 40.35 -16.40
N SER A 376 0.54 40.84 -16.29
CA SER A 376 1.38 41.26 -17.43
C SER A 376 1.64 40.08 -18.39
N TYR A 377 1.97 38.91 -17.83
CA TYR A 377 2.22 37.72 -18.64
C TYR A 377 0.98 37.25 -19.38
N ARG A 378 -0.19 37.33 -18.73
CA ARG A 378 -1.47 36.99 -19.36
C ARG A 378 -1.77 37.94 -20.52
N GLU A 379 -1.64 39.24 -20.32
CA GLU A 379 -1.89 40.24 -21.37
C GLU A 379 -0.96 40.04 -22.58
N ALA A 380 0.33 39.78 -22.34
CA ALA A 380 1.29 39.49 -23.40
C ALA A 380 0.96 38.21 -24.17
N LEU A 381 0.54 37.14 -23.47
CA LEU A 381 0.13 35.87 -24.08
C LEU A 381 -1.16 36.00 -24.89
N ASP A 382 -2.16 36.73 -24.39
CA ASP A 382 -3.41 37.00 -25.10
C ASP A 382 -3.15 37.78 -26.41
N ALA A 383 -2.34 38.84 -26.33
CA ALA A 383 -1.97 39.65 -27.49
C ALA A 383 -1.20 38.81 -28.53
N ALA A 384 -0.20 38.05 -28.09
CA ALA A 384 0.59 37.20 -28.97
C ALA A 384 -0.23 36.05 -29.56
N THR A 385 -1.21 35.49 -28.84
CA THR A 385 -2.07 34.39 -29.34
C THR A 385 -2.88 34.85 -30.56
N THR A 386 -3.44 36.06 -30.50
CA THR A 386 -4.22 36.64 -31.60
C THR A 386 -3.38 36.89 -32.85
N ASP A 387 -2.19 37.46 -32.67
CA ASP A 387 -1.25 37.74 -33.76
C ASP A 387 -0.65 36.44 -34.35
N HIS A 388 -0.29 35.48 -33.51
CA HIS A 388 0.25 34.18 -33.92
C HIS A 388 -0.74 33.40 -34.79
N ALA A 389 -2.01 33.31 -34.36
CA ALA A 389 -3.07 32.63 -35.12
C ALA A 389 -3.24 33.19 -36.54
N THR A 390 -3.08 34.50 -36.70
CA THR A 390 -3.15 35.16 -38.02
C THR A 390 -1.96 34.78 -38.90
N ARG A 391 -0.74 34.75 -38.33
CA ARG A 391 0.50 34.45 -39.07
C ARG A 391 0.60 33.01 -39.55
N ILE A 392 0.11 32.05 -38.77
CA ILE A 392 0.21 30.61 -39.10
C ILE A 392 -0.92 30.11 -40.01
N SER A 393 -1.75 31.02 -40.53
CA SER A 393 -2.90 30.67 -41.38
C SER A 393 -2.50 30.09 -42.75
N THR A 394 -1.25 30.32 -43.19
CA THR A 394 -0.68 29.77 -44.44
C THR A 394 0.50 28.85 -44.14
N ASP A 395 0.86 27.99 -45.09
CA ASP A 395 2.05 27.11 -44.97
C ASP A 395 3.35 27.94 -44.89
N ASP A 396 3.49 28.95 -45.75
CA ASP A 396 4.65 29.87 -45.74
C ASP A 396 4.73 30.65 -44.42
N GLY A 397 3.59 31.09 -43.91
CA GLY A 397 3.49 31.80 -42.63
C GLY A 397 3.87 30.90 -41.44
N ARG A 398 3.48 29.62 -41.48
CA ARG A 398 3.95 28.61 -40.51
C ARG A 398 5.46 28.42 -40.60
N LEU A 399 6.01 28.27 -41.80
CA LEU A 399 7.45 28.10 -41.99
C LEU A 399 8.23 29.30 -41.45
N LEU A 400 7.84 30.52 -41.82
CA LEU A 400 8.43 31.77 -41.31
C LEU A 400 8.35 31.86 -39.78
N ALA A 401 7.21 31.49 -39.18
CA ALA A 401 7.03 31.50 -37.73
C ALA A 401 7.98 30.51 -37.02
N ARG A 402 8.21 29.32 -37.57
CA ARG A 402 9.13 28.31 -37.02
C ARG A 402 10.56 28.87 -36.91
N TYR A 403 11.12 29.33 -38.03
CA TYR A 403 12.49 29.85 -38.05
C TYR A 403 12.64 31.13 -37.22
N ARG A 404 11.67 32.04 -37.27
CA ARG A 404 11.69 33.25 -36.44
C ARG A 404 11.70 32.90 -34.95
N THR A 405 10.94 31.88 -34.53
CA THR A 405 10.94 31.44 -33.13
C THR A 405 12.31 30.91 -32.72
N ILE A 406 12.95 30.09 -33.55
CA ILE A 406 14.30 29.58 -33.29
C ILE A 406 15.34 30.71 -33.20
N ASP A 407 15.25 31.71 -34.08
CA ASP A 407 16.14 32.88 -34.02
C ASP A 407 15.97 33.66 -32.71
N ILE A 408 14.73 33.85 -32.27
CA ILE A 408 14.41 34.51 -31.00
C ILE A 408 14.94 33.68 -29.81
N VAL A 409 14.78 32.35 -29.83
CA VAL A 409 15.33 31.45 -28.80
C VAL A 409 16.86 31.57 -28.75
N GLY A 410 17.54 31.59 -29.90
CA GLY A 410 18.99 31.77 -29.98
C GLY A 410 19.45 33.11 -29.38
N GLY A 411 18.72 34.19 -29.65
CA GLY A 411 18.94 35.50 -29.03
C GLY A 411 18.74 35.47 -27.51
N ALA A 412 17.64 34.87 -27.05
CA ALA A 412 17.35 34.73 -25.62
C ALA A 412 18.44 33.94 -24.87
N LEU A 413 18.94 32.85 -25.45
CA LEU A 413 20.04 32.08 -24.87
C LEU A 413 21.34 32.90 -24.79
N ALA A 414 21.63 33.74 -25.79
CA ALA A 414 22.78 34.65 -25.76
C ALA A 414 22.66 35.71 -24.64
N ASP A 415 21.46 36.24 -24.43
CA ASP A 415 21.19 37.19 -23.36
C ASP A 415 21.35 36.55 -21.97
N PHE A 416 20.80 35.35 -21.77
CA PHE A 416 20.95 34.60 -20.52
C PHE A 416 22.41 34.21 -20.22
N ARG A 417 23.24 33.97 -21.25
CA ARG A 417 24.68 33.76 -21.05
C ARG A 417 25.40 35.01 -20.57
N SER A 418 24.87 36.19 -20.90
CA SER A 418 25.52 37.48 -20.63
C SER A 418 25.16 38.06 -19.25
N GLY A 419 24.11 37.58 -18.59
CA GLY A 419 23.73 38.07 -17.27
C GLY A 419 22.31 37.70 -16.81
N PRO A 420 21.84 38.26 -15.67
CA PRO A 420 20.53 37.95 -15.12
C PRO A 420 19.40 38.34 -16.09
N PRO A 421 18.33 37.53 -16.18
CA PRO A 421 17.41 37.55 -17.31
C PRO A 421 16.50 38.78 -17.32
N GLN A 422 16.49 39.50 -18.44
CA GLN A 422 15.47 40.51 -18.76
C GLN A 422 14.92 40.24 -20.16
N LEU A 423 14.13 39.17 -20.29
CA LEU A 423 13.38 38.94 -21.53
C LEU A 423 12.09 39.76 -21.47
N MET A 424 11.82 40.55 -22.51
CA MET A 424 10.54 41.26 -22.64
C MET A 424 9.37 40.27 -22.71
N ASP A 425 8.24 40.64 -22.12
CA ASP A 425 7.07 39.75 -22.01
C ASP A 425 6.50 39.37 -23.39
N GLU A 426 6.55 40.28 -24.36
CA GLU A 426 6.13 39.99 -25.73
C GLU A 426 7.05 38.95 -26.38
N VAL A 427 8.37 39.06 -26.16
CA VAL A 427 9.35 38.10 -26.69
C VAL A 427 9.13 36.73 -26.05
N ALA A 428 8.91 36.67 -24.74
CA ALA A 428 8.58 35.45 -24.04
C ALA A 428 7.31 34.80 -24.60
N ALA A 429 6.24 35.57 -24.79
CA ALA A 429 4.98 35.08 -25.33
C ALA A 429 5.13 34.51 -26.75
N HIS A 430 5.95 35.14 -27.61
CA HIS A 430 6.24 34.62 -28.94
C HIS A 430 6.98 33.28 -28.90
N ILE A 431 7.95 33.11 -27.99
CA ILE A 431 8.64 31.82 -27.81
C ILE A 431 7.66 30.76 -27.33
N ILE A 432 6.87 31.05 -26.29
CA ILE A 432 5.91 30.11 -25.70
C ILE A 432 4.93 29.60 -26.75
N LEU A 433 4.38 30.48 -27.59
CA LEU A 433 3.45 30.12 -28.65
C LEU A 433 4.14 29.39 -29.82
N GLY A 434 5.33 29.84 -30.24
CA GLY A 434 6.06 29.19 -31.33
C GLY A 434 6.47 27.76 -31.01
N LEU A 435 6.79 27.47 -29.75
CA LEU A 435 7.14 26.11 -29.27
C LEU A 435 5.94 25.14 -29.22
N GLN A 436 4.71 25.61 -29.49
CA GLN A 436 3.57 24.71 -29.65
C GLN A 436 3.64 23.92 -30.97
N ASP A 437 4.36 24.43 -31.97
CA ASP A 437 4.66 23.70 -33.19
C ASP A 437 5.77 22.65 -32.94
N ARG A 438 5.48 21.40 -33.30
CA ARG A 438 6.38 20.26 -33.03
C ARG A 438 7.74 20.40 -33.69
N GLU A 439 7.81 20.91 -34.92
CA GLU A 439 9.09 21.07 -35.62
C GLU A 439 9.93 22.18 -34.98
N THR A 440 9.30 23.28 -34.58
CA THR A 440 9.97 24.35 -33.81
C THR A 440 10.49 23.82 -32.48
N ARG A 441 9.66 23.11 -31.70
CA ARG A 441 10.08 22.54 -30.42
C ARG A 441 11.24 21.57 -30.58
N ASP A 442 11.17 20.67 -31.56
CA ASP A 442 12.21 19.68 -31.80
C ASP A 442 13.52 20.34 -32.26
N ALA A 443 13.43 21.45 -33.01
CA ALA A 443 14.59 22.27 -33.37
C ALA A 443 15.14 23.11 -32.19
N ALA A 444 14.29 23.51 -31.24
CA ALA A 444 14.69 24.21 -30.02
C ALA A 444 15.27 23.28 -28.94
N MET A 445 15.12 21.96 -29.12
CA MET A 445 15.66 20.97 -28.20
C MET A 445 17.19 21.06 -28.13
N SER A 446 17.73 21.03 -26.91
CA SER A 446 19.18 21.07 -26.68
C SER A 446 19.88 19.96 -27.46
N THR A 447 20.58 20.36 -28.53
CA THR A 447 21.45 19.50 -29.33
C THR A 447 22.93 19.90 -29.21
N GLY A 448 23.21 21.04 -28.58
CA GLY A 448 24.52 21.67 -28.40
C GLY A 448 25.41 21.06 -27.32
N ASP A 449 26.52 21.74 -27.05
CA ASP A 449 27.54 21.36 -26.08
C ASP A 449 27.01 21.36 -24.64
N GLU A 450 27.59 20.51 -23.78
CA GLU A 450 27.11 20.34 -22.40
C GLU A 450 27.24 21.61 -21.55
N ASP A 451 28.14 22.52 -21.94
CA ASP A 451 28.37 23.79 -21.24
C ASP A 451 27.17 24.74 -21.26
N ASP A 452 26.30 24.65 -22.28
CA ASP A 452 25.12 25.51 -22.44
C ASP A 452 23.88 24.99 -21.67
N LEU A 453 23.89 23.73 -21.20
CA LEU A 453 22.72 23.07 -20.59
C LEU A 453 22.16 23.85 -19.38
N ARG A 454 23.03 24.47 -18.58
CA ARG A 454 22.58 25.27 -17.43
C ARG A 454 21.74 26.48 -17.85
N THR A 455 22.19 27.18 -18.90
CA THR A 455 21.50 28.35 -19.43
C THR A 455 20.18 27.96 -20.08
N GLU A 456 20.15 26.85 -20.81
CA GLU A 456 18.92 26.32 -21.40
C GLU A 456 17.88 25.96 -20.34
N ARG A 457 18.28 25.25 -19.27
CA ARG A 457 17.38 24.93 -18.13
C ARG A 457 16.78 26.19 -17.53
N GLN A 458 17.59 27.24 -17.34
CA GLN A 458 17.13 28.53 -16.83
C GLN A 458 16.11 29.20 -17.77
N LEU A 459 16.35 29.18 -19.08
CA LEU A 459 15.42 29.73 -20.06
C LEU A 459 14.08 29.00 -20.03
N TRP A 460 14.10 27.66 -20.07
CA TRP A 460 12.86 26.86 -20.09
C TRP A 460 12.06 27.02 -18.81
N GLY A 461 12.72 27.03 -17.63
CA GLY A 461 12.04 27.28 -16.36
C GLY A 461 11.51 28.71 -16.28
N TYR A 462 12.25 29.70 -16.78
CA TYR A 462 11.81 31.10 -16.83
C TYR A 462 10.61 31.34 -17.75
N LEU A 463 10.51 30.62 -18.88
CA LEU A 463 9.36 30.69 -19.78
C LEU A 463 8.16 29.93 -19.21
N ALA A 464 8.36 28.73 -18.65
CA ALA A 464 7.30 27.93 -18.03
C ALA A 464 6.59 28.68 -16.89
N ARG A 465 7.34 29.46 -16.09
CA ARG A 465 6.79 30.32 -15.02
C ARG A 465 5.81 31.40 -15.52
N ARG A 466 5.87 31.75 -16.80
CA ARG A 466 4.96 32.73 -17.42
C ARG A 466 3.69 32.11 -17.98
N CYS A 467 3.60 30.79 -18.07
CA CYS A 467 2.38 30.08 -18.49
C CYS A 467 1.35 30.10 -17.35
N VAL A 468 0.79 31.28 -17.08
CA VAL A 468 -0.20 31.53 -16.04
C VAL A 468 -1.62 31.26 -16.54
N PRO A 469 -2.59 30.92 -15.67
CA PRO A 469 -3.98 30.71 -16.09
C PRO A 469 -4.54 31.93 -16.84
N PRO A 470 -5.30 31.74 -17.95
CA PRO A 470 -5.78 30.47 -18.51
C PRO A 470 -4.80 29.75 -19.46
N HIS A 471 -3.57 30.24 -19.63
CA HIS A 471 -2.59 29.75 -20.60
C HIS A 471 -1.67 28.62 -20.11
N THR A 472 -2.03 27.96 -19.01
CA THR A 472 -1.27 26.81 -18.48
C THR A 472 -1.19 25.64 -19.46
N ASP A 473 -2.14 25.56 -20.40
CA ASP A 473 -2.19 24.61 -21.51
C ASP A 473 -0.95 24.68 -22.43
N LYS A 474 -0.20 25.79 -22.43
CA LYS A 474 0.98 26.00 -23.29
C LYS A 474 2.29 25.56 -22.65
N THR A 475 2.26 25.09 -21.41
CA THR A 475 3.46 24.71 -20.64
C THR A 475 4.11 23.38 -21.06
N PRO A 476 3.39 22.32 -21.53
CA PRO A 476 3.99 21.01 -21.77
C PRO A 476 5.24 20.99 -22.66
N PRO A 477 5.34 21.75 -23.77
CA PRO A 477 6.58 21.83 -24.55
C PRO A 477 7.77 22.34 -23.74
N LEU A 478 7.56 23.35 -22.89
CA LEU A 478 8.60 23.97 -22.08
C LEU A 478 9.09 23.02 -20.98
N LEU A 479 8.16 22.35 -20.30
CA LEU A 479 8.49 21.34 -19.29
C LEU A 479 9.23 20.15 -19.90
N THR A 480 8.84 19.75 -21.11
CA THR A 480 9.53 18.68 -21.84
C THR A 480 10.95 19.08 -22.22
N LEU A 481 11.17 20.32 -22.67
CA LEU A 481 12.52 20.83 -22.95
C LEU A 481 13.36 20.96 -21.68
N LEU A 482 12.77 21.44 -20.58
CA LEU A 482 13.42 21.50 -19.27
C LEU A 482 13.83 20.12 -18.77
N GLY A 483 12.92 19.14 -18.84
CA GLY A 483 13.17 17.77 -18.43
C GLY A 483 14.24 17.09 -19.29
N TRP A 484 14.23 17.34 -20.60
CA TRP A 484 15.29 16.87 -21.50
C TRP A 484 16.67 17.38 -21.11
N VAL A 485 16.79 18.68 -20.83
CA VAL A 485 18.05 19.30 -20.40
C VAL A 485 18.49 18.75 -19.05
N ALA A 486 17.57 18.58 -18.09
CA ALA A 486 17.88 18.00 -16.78
C ALA A 486 18.38 16.55 -16.90
N TRP A 487 17.75 15.74 -17.75
CA TRP A 487 18.19 14.36 -17.97
C TRP A 487 19.60 14.32 -18.55
N ARG A 488 19.93 15.19 -19.50
CA ARG A 488 21.30 15.35 -20.03
C ARG A 488 22.32 15.83 -19.00
N GLN A 489 21.89 16.54 -17.95
CA GLN A 489 22.75 16.94 -16.82
C GLN A 489 22.95 15.82 -15.79
N GLY A 490 22.31 14.66 -15.97
CA GLY A 490 22.29 13.57 -15.00
C GLY A 490 21.30 13.77 -13.85
N ASP A 491 20.46 14.81 -13.92
CA ASP A 491 19.41 15.10 -12.94
C ASP A 491 18.11 14.43 -13.36
N THR A 492 18.03 13.12 -13.09
CA THR A 492 16.87 12.28 -13.44
C THR A 492 15.63 12.66 -12.64
N VAL A 493 15.78 13.16 -11.41
CA VAL A 493 14.65 13.57 -10.58
C VAL A 493 13.96 14.78 -11.19
N THR A 494 14.70 15.83 -11.56
CA THR A 494 14.10 16.97 -12.23
C THR A 494 13.46 16.58 -13.56
N ALA A 495 14.12 15.72 -14.33
CA ALA A 495 13.58 15.24 -15.59
C ALA A 495 12.23 14.55 -15.39
N SER A 496 12.15 13.59 -14.47
CA SER A 496 10.93 12.85 -14.17
C SER A 496 9.78 13.77 -13.72
N HIS A 497 10.07 14.75 -12.86
CA HIS A 497 9.06 15.72 -12.42
C HIS A 497 8.55 16.59 -13.56
N ALA A 498 9.45 17.18 -14.36
CA ALA A 498 9.05 18.05 -15.45
C ALA A 498 8.20 17.31 -16.50
N PHE A 499 8.56 16.06 -16.84
CA PHE A 499 7.76 15.24 -17.76
C PHE A 499 6.41 14.83 -17.14
N SER A 500 6.38 14.48 -15.86
CA SER A 500 5.12 14.13 -15.17
C SER A 500 4.17 15.34 -15.09
N ASP A 501 4.69 16.52 -14.76
CA ASP A 501 3.91 17.77 -14.75
C ASP A 501 3.41 18.14 -16.17
N ALA A 502 4.19 17.84 -17.22
CA ALA A 502 3.75 18.01 -18.60
C ALA A 502 2.56 17.10 -18.94
N LEU A 503 2.60 15.84 -18.49
CA LEU A 503 1.54 14.86 -18.69
C LEU A 503 0.30 15.12 -17.81
N ASP A 504 0.49 15.70 -16.62
CA ASP A 504 -0.61 16.16 -15.77
C ASP A 504 -1.41 17.29 -16.46
N ILE A 505 -0.74 18.13 -17.26
CA ILE A 505 -1.38 19.21 -18.05
C ILE A 505 -1.96 18.68 -19.36
N ASP A 506 -1.20 17.86 -20.10
CA ASP A 506 -1.62 17.23 -21.36
C ASP A 506 -1.26 15.72 -21.33
N PRO A 507 -2.21 14.85 -20.93
CA PRO A 507 -1.99 13.41 -20.87
C PRO A 507 -1.63 12.78 -22.24
N GLY A 508 -1.90 13.47 -23.34
CA GLY A 508 -1.58 13.04 -24.70
C GLY A 508 -0.21 13.50 -25.20
N TYR A 509 0.60 14.18 -24.38
CA TYR A 509 1.88 14.75 -24.80
C TYR A 509 2.98 13.70 -25.00
N LEU A 510 2.90 12.98 -26.13
CA LEU A 510 3.71 11.80 -26.46
C LEU A 510 5.22 11.95 -26.23
N LEU A 511 5.78 13.15 -26.43
CA LEU A 511 7.22 13.34 -26.23
C LEU A 511 7.60 13.24 -24.74
N ALA A 512 6.81 13.84 -23.84
CA ALA A 512 7.06 13.76 -22.41
C ALA A 512 6.95 12.30 -21.93
N ASP A 513 5.94 11.57 -22.43
CA ASP A 513 5.73 10.15 -22.13
C ASP A 513 6.94 9.29 -22.53
N LEU A 514 7.42 9.42 -23.78
CA LEU A 514 8.58 8.67 -24.28
C LEU A 514 9.87 8.97 -23.52
N LEU A 515 10.10 10.25 -23.16
CA LEU A 515 11.30 10.63 -22.41
C LEU A 515 11.20 10.19 -20.95
N LEU A 516 10.02 10.25 -20.33
CA LEU A 516 9.78 9.76 -18.98
C LEU A 516 10.02 8.24 -18.89
N ASP A 517 9.54 7.49 -19.87
CA ASP A 517 9.84 6.05 -20.00
C ASP A 517 11.34 5.78 -20.16
N GLY A 518 12.04 6.65 -20.90
CA GLY A 518 13.49 6.60 -21.03
C GLY A 518 14.22 6.76 -19.69
N VAL A 519 13.81 7.75 -18.89
CA VAL A 519 14.37 8.00 -17.55
C VAL A 519 14.06 6.85 -16.59
N ARG A 520 12.80 6.40 -16.53
CA ARG A 520 12.37 5.27 -15.68
C ARG A 520 13.05 3.95 -16.04
N GLY A 521 13.33 3.75 -17.32
CA GLY A 521 14.08 2.60 -17.81
C GLY A 521 15.60 2.72 -17.70
N GLU A 522 16.12 3.74 -17.00
CA GLU A 522 17.55 4.03 -16.82
C GLU A 522 18.35 4.03 -18.14
N ARG A 523 17.73 4.53 -19.22
CA ARG A 523 18.36 4.52 -20.55
C ARG A 523 19.36 5.65 -20.68
N ASP A 524 20.40 5.44 -21.51
CA ASP A 524 21.32 6.50 -21.90
C ASP A 524 20.60 7.50 -22.84
N PRO A 525 20.63 8.83 -22.59
CA PRO A 525 20.05 9.83 -23.50
C PRO A 525 20.82 10.00 -24.82
N ALA A 526 22.04 9.50 -24.95
CA ALA A 526 22.88 9.71 -26.14
C ALA A 526 22.28 9.27 -27.49
N PRO A 527 21.59 8.11 -27.61
CA PRO A 527 20.93 7.70 -28.86
C PRO A 527 19.78 8.63 -29.25
N VAL A 528 19.04 9.12 -28.25
CA VAL A 528 17.95 10.09 -28.45
C VAL A 528 18.54 11.42 -28.93
N LEU A 529 19.62 11.88 -28.31
CA LEU A 529 20.35 13.08 -28.70
C LEU A 529 20.87 13.01 -30.15
N ALA A 530 21.39 11.86 -30.59
CA ALA A 530 21.84 11.66 -31.97
C ALA A 530 20.68 11.86 -32.97
N THR A 531 19.51 11.29 -32.67
CA THR A 531 18.31 11.44 -33.51
C THR A 531 17.86 12.90 -33.61
N TYR A 532 17.88 13.63 -32.50
CA TYR A 532 17.53 15.06 -32.50
C TYR A 532 18.56 15.94 -33.21
N ARG A 533 19.86 15.62 -33.13
CA ARG A 533 20.90 16.31 -33.90
C ARG A 533 20.68 16.19 -35.41
N GLU A 534 20.32 15.00 -35.89
CA GLU A 534 19.98 14.82 -37.30
C GLU A 534 18.72 15.59 -37.72
N ALA A 535 17.71 15.63 -36.85
CA ALA A 535 16.48 16.41 -37.09
C ALA A 535 16.77 17.92 -37.14
N ALA A 536 17.57 18.43 -36.20
CA ALA A 536 17.99 19.84 -36.16
C ALA A 536 18.80 20.23 -37.40
N GLN A 537 19.70 19.36 -37.88
CA GLN A 537 20.45 19.59 -39.12
C GLN A 537 19.53 19.66 -40.35
N ARG A 538 18.55 18.76 -40.43
CA ARG A 538 17.52 18.78 -41.50
C ARG A 538 16.70 20.06 -41.46
N PHE A 539 16.27 20.48 -40.27
CA PHE A 539 15.55 21.74 -40.09
C PHE A 539 16.41 22.94 -40.52
N ALA A 540 17.68 23.01 -40.09
CA ALA A 540 18.59 24.10 -40.48
C ALA A 540 18.85 24.14 -42.00
N ALA A 541 18.96 22.99 -42.65
CA ALA A 541 19.15 22.91 -44.10
C ALA A 541 17.94 23.44 -44.90
N GLY A 542 16.72 23.24 -44.39
CA GLY A 542 15.49 23.77 -44.99
C GLY A 542 15.39 25.30 -44.93
N ARG A 543 16.29 25.99 -44.22
CA ARG A 543 16.29 27.46 -44.15
C ARG A 543 16.56 28.10 -45.51
N ALA A 544 17.29 27.43 -46.40
CA ALA A 544 17.52 27.91 -47.76
C ALA A 544 16.22 28.04 -48.58
N ASP A 545 15.17 27.32 -48.20
CA ASP A 545 13.87 27.41 -48.86
C ASP A 545 13.11 28.69 -48.48
N LEU A 546 13.43 29.32 -47.33
CA LEU A 546 12.86 30.62 -46.94
C LEU A 546 13.33 31.78 -47.84
N ASP A 547 14.55 31.72 -48.36
CA ASP A 547 15.09 32.77 -49.24
C ASP A 547 14.36 32.80 -50.60
N ASN A 548 13.52 31.80 -50.89
CA ASN A 548 12.74 31.65 -52.11
C ASN A 548 11.22 31.92 -51.93
N LEU A 549 10.79 32.30 -50.72
CA LEU A 549 9.42 32.70 -50.35
C LEU A 549 9.29 34.22 -50.31
#